data_AF-A0A1J3DVX3-F1
#
_entry.id   AF-A0A1J3DVX3-F1
#
_cell.length_a   1.000
_cell.length_b   1.000
_cell.length_c   1.000
_cell.angle_alpha   90.00
_cell.angle_beta   90.00
_cell.angle_gamma   90.00
#
_symmetry.space_group_name_H-M   'P 1'
#
loop_
_entity.id
_entity.type
_entity.pdbx_description
1 polymer ?
#
loop_
_entity_poly.entity_id
_entity_poly.type
_entity_poly.pdbx_seq_one_letter_code
_entity_poly.pdbx_strand_id
1 'polypeptide(L)'
;EFLVKKMNWPPKAVVSTPAVLGYSLEKRTIPRCNVIKALMAKGLLGSELPPMSTVLAIKNEAFLDRYVRKHHDKELVADLMAIFTAKTSKKQIKDSEQ
;
A
#
# COMPACT_ATOMS: atom_id res chain seq x y z
N GLU A 1 -13.64 5.53 1.79
CA GLU A 1 -13.06 6.28 0.65
C GLU A 1 -11.63 5.93 0.30
N PHE A 2 -10.67 5.88 1.23
CA PHE A 2 -9.24 5.68 0.89
C PHE A 2 -8.95 4.49 -0.05
N LEU A 3 -9.42 3.28 0.29
CA LEU A 3 -9.13 2.07 -0.50
C LEU A 3 -9.75 2.08 -1.91
N VAL A 4 -10.95 2.65 -2.05
CA VAL A 4 -11.65 2.68 -3.34
C VAL A 4 -11.26 3.91 -4.15
N LYS A 5 -11.34 5.12 -3.58
CA LYS A 5 -11.07 6.37 -4.29
C LYS A 5 -9.58 6.67 -4.46
N LYS A 6 -8.75 6.47 -3.42
CA LYS A 6 -7.31 6.86 -3.47
C LYS A 6 -6.41 5.74 -3.94
N MET A 7 -6.80 4.49 -3.72
CA MET A 7 -6.03 3.31 -4.13
C MET A 7 -6.63 2.58 -5.33
N ASN A 8 -7.83 2.94 -5.77
CA ASN A 8 -8.50 2.35 -6.93
C ASN A 8 -8.82 0.85 -6.82
N TRP A 9 -8.93 0.29 -5.60
CA TRP A 9 -9.45 -1.07 -5.45
C TRP A 9 -10.96 -1.09 -5.72
N PRO A 10 -11.47 -2.10 -6.45
CA PRO A 10 -12.90 -2.21 -6.70
C PRO A 10 -13.65 -2.46 -5.38
N PRO A 11 -14.88 -1.93 -5.21
CA PRO A 11 -15.69 -2.17 -4.02
C PRO A 11 -15.85 -3.66 -3.68
N LYS A 12 -15.96 -4.53 -4.71
CA LYS A 12 -16.00 -5.99 -4.55
C LYS A 12 -14.80 -6.56 -3.78
N ALA A 13 -13.60 -5.99 -3.95
CA ALA A 13 -12.41 -6.43 -3.22
C ALA A 13 -12.51 -6.10 -1.72
N VAL A 14 -13.11 -4.96 -1.37
CA VAL A 14 -13.35 -4.57 0.04
C VAL A 14 -14.37 -5.51 0.69
N VAL A 15 -15.49 -5.77 0.00
CA VAL A 15 -16.53 -6.68 0.47
C VAL A 15 -16.00 -8.10 0.66
N SER A 16 -15.10 -8.55 -0.22
CA SER A 16 -14.49 -9.89 -0.14
C SER A 16 -13.39 -9.99 0.92
N THR A 17 -12.99 -8.89 1.57
CA THR A 17 -11.95 -8.90 2.61
C THR A 17 -12.29 -7.92 3.73
N PRO A 18 -13.40 -8.11 4.47
CA PRO A 18 -13.93 -7.13 5.42
C PRO A 18 -12.96 -6.83 6.57
N ALA A 19 -12.09 -7.77 6.94
CA ALA A 19 -11.08 -7.61 7.99
C ALA A 19 -10.16 -6.40 7.79
N VAL A 20 -9.95 -5.96 6.54
CA VAL A 20 -9.08 -4.80 6.23
C VAL A 20 -9.63 -3.48 6.75
N LEU A 21 -10.94 -3.40 6.98
CA LEU A 21 -11.60 -2.21 7.52
C LEU A 21 -11.32 -2.04 9.02
N GLY A 22 -10.97 -3.13 9.72
CA GLY A 22 -10.58 -3.09 11.14
C GLY A 22 -9.12 -2.75 11.39
N TYR A 23 -8.28 -2.64 10.36
CA TYR A 23 -6.87 -2.30 10.52
C TYR A 23 -6.62 -0.80 10.66
N SER A 24 -5.62 -0.43 11.45
CA SER A 24 -5.18 0.96 11.58
C SER A 24 -4.73 1.51 10.23
N LEU A 25 -5.36 2.60 9.79
CA LEU A 25 -4.99 3.28 8.55
C LEU A 25 -3.55 3.76 8.60
N GLU A 26 -3.18 4.50 9.65
CA GLU A 26 -1.85 5.10 9.78
C GLU A 26 -0.75 4.06 9.98
N LYS A 27 -1.00 3.02 10.78
CA LYS A 27 0.04 2.05 11.15
C LYS A 27 0.18 0.90 10.16
N ARG A 28 -0.84 0.59 9.37
CA ARG A 28 -0.86 -0.60 8.51
C ARG A 28 -1.28 -0.31 7.09
N THR A 29 -2.42 0.33 6.88
CA THR A 29 -2.99 0.46 5.54
C THR A 29 -2.19 1.44 4.67
N ILE A 30 -1.95 2.66 5.15
CA ILE A 30 -1.26 3.71 4.40
C ILE A 30 0.19 3.31 4.07
N PRO A 31 1.02 2.84 5.03
CA PRO A 31 2.41 2.48 4.72
C PRO A 31 2.52 1.41 3.64
N ARG A 32 1.67 0.38 3.70
CA ARG A 32 1.65 -0.70 2.71
C ARG A 32 1.13 -0.23 1.35
N CYS A 33 0.08 0.59 1.35
CA CYS A 33 -0.47 1.17 0.13
C CYS A 33 0.54 2.09 -0.58
N ASN A 34 1.32 2.87 0.16
CA ASN A 34 2.35 3.73 -0.40
C ASN A 34 3.47 2.92 -1.08
N VAL A 35 3.90 1.80 -0.49
CA VAL A 35 4.84 0.87 -1.12
C VAL A 35 4.27 0.35 -2.44
N ILE A 36 3.00 -0.09 -2.46
CA ILE A 36 2.34 -0.55 -3.71
C ILE A 36 2.31 0.56 -4.76
N LYS A 37 1.94 1.80 -4.39
CA LYS A 37 1.94 2.94 -5.32
C LYS A 37 3.34 3.20 -5.90
N ALA A 38 4.37 3.19 -5.06
CA ALA A 38 5.74 3.41 -5.50
C ALA A 38 6.22 2.33 -6.48
N LEU A 39 5.88 1.07 -6.20
CA LEU A 39 6.19 -0.04 -7.09
C LEU A 39 5.46 0.06 -8.44
N MET A 40 4.17 0.41 -8.43
CA MET A 40 3.40 0.61 -9.67
C MET A 40 3.95 1.78 -10.49
N ALA A 41 4.30 2.91 -9.84
CA ALA A 41 4.88 4.07 -10.51
C ALA A 41 6.26 3.77 -11.14
N LYS A 42 7.01 2.84 -10.57
CA LYS A 42 8.30 2.37 -11.10
C LYS A 42 8.14 1.21 -12.12
N GLY A 43 6.92 0.76 -12.42
CA GLY A 43 6.67 -0.37 -13.33
C GLY A 43 7.10 -1.74 -12.77
N LEU A 44 7.31 -1.83 -11.45
CA LEU A 44 7.79 -3.04 -10.75
C LEU A 44 6.64 -3.93 -10.24
N LEU A 45 5.40 -3.49 -10.47
CA LEU A 45 4.18 -4.27 -10.37
C LEU A 45 3.45 -4.16 -11.71
N GLY A 46 2.60 -5.15 -12.01
CA GLY A 46 1.73 -5.09 -13.18
C GLY A 46 0.80 -3.88 -13.15
N SER A 47 0.10 -3.66 -14.25
CA SER A 47 -0.90 -2.58 -14.39
C SER A 47 -2.08 -2.73 -13.42
N GLU A 48 -2.32 -3.94 -12.93
CA GLU A 48 -3.39 -4.26 -12.00
C GLU A 48 -2.93 -4.25 -10.54
N LEU A 49 -3.84 -3.83 -9.65
CA LEU A 49 -3.60 -3.87 -8.22
C LEU A 49 -3.51 -5.32 -7.72
N PRO A 50 -2.56 -5.63 -6.84
CA PRO A 50 -2.53 -6.93 -6.20
C PRO A 50 -3.80 -7.16 -5.34
N PRO A 51 -4.17 -8.43 -5.09
CA PRO A 51 -5.33 -8.73 -4.25
C PRO A 51 -5.18 -8.08 -2.87
N MET A 52 -6.25 -7.41 -2.42
CA MET A 52 -6.23 -6.60 -1.19
C MET A 52 -5.78 -7.40 0.04
N SER A 53 -6.17 -8.66 0.15
CA SER A 53 -5.75 -9.57 1.22
C SER A 53 -4.23 -9.75 1.27
N THR A 54 -3.58 -9.87 0.11
CA THR A 54 -2.12 -10.03 0.02
C THR A 54 -1.34 -8.78 0.40
N VAL A 55 -1.98 -7.61 0.35
CA VAL A 55 -1.38 -6.34 0.77
C VAL A 55 -1.67 -6.09 2.25
N LEU A 56 -2.94 -6.18 2.66
CA LEU A 56 -3.39 -5.67 3.95
C LEU A 56 -3.57 -6.75 5.02
N ALA A 57 -3.95 -7.98 4.67
CA ALA A 57 -4.30 -9.02 5.64
C ALA A 57 -3.09 -9.83 6.16
N ILE A 58 -1.98 -9.85 5.42
CA ILE A 58 -0.77 -10.60 5.81
C ILE A 58 0.07 -9.90 6.88
N LYS A 59 0.95 -10.65 7.56
CA LYS A 59 1.93 -10.13 8.53
C LYS A 59 2.94 -9.18 7.86
N ASN A 60 3.60 -8.33 8.64
CA ASN A 60 4.56 -7.35 8.10
C ASN A 60 5.70 -8.04 7.35
N GLU A 61 6.22 -9.13 7.88
CA GLU A 61 7.38 -9.84 7.39
C GLU A 61 7.06 -10.44 6.01
N ALA A 62 5.91 -11.10 5.90
CA ALA A 62 5.40 -11.61 4.63
C ALA A 62 5.15 -10.48 3.61
N PHE A 63 4.71 -9.30 4.05
CA PHE A 63 4.55 -8.15 3.17
C PHE A 63 5.90 -7.62 2.67
N LEU A 64 6.86 -7.47 3.57
CA LEU A 64 8.20 -6.97 3.26
C LEU A 64 8.93 -7.94 2.33
N ASP A 65 8.86 -9.24 2.57
CA ASP A 65 9.49 -10.24 1.68
C ASP A 65 8.88 -10.19 0.28
N ARG A 66 7.55 -10.06 0.19
CA ARG A 66 6.83 -10.09 -1.09
C ARG A 66 6.95 -8.83 -1.92
N TYR A 67 6.99 -7.65 -1.29
CA TYR A 67 6.92 -6.37 -2.00
C TYR A 67 8.16 -5.52 -1.88
N VAL A 68 9.03 -5.77 -0.89
CA VAL A 68 10.19 -4.93 -0.63
C VAL A 68 11.48 -5.70 -0.89
N ARG A 69 11.75 -6.78 -0.15
CA ARG A 69 13.03 -7.51 -0.20
C ARG A 69 13.18 -8.44 -1.41
N LYS A 70 12.13 -8.67 -2.19
CA LYS A 70 12.21 -9.44 -3.45
C LYS A 70 13.05 -8.76 -4.53
N HIS A 71 13.37 -7.47 -4.37
CA HIS A 71 14.12 -6.70 -5.36
C HIS A 71 15.63 -6.85 -5.10
N HIS A 72 16.41 -7.07 -6.17
CA HIS A 72 17.88 -7.20 -6.08
C HIS A 72 18.58 -5.86 -5.89
N ASP A 73 17.96 -4.77 -6.34
CA ASP A 73 18.46 -3.42 -6.19
C ASP A 73 18.35 -2.96 -4.73
N LYS A 74 19.51 -2.78 -4.08
CA LYS A 74 19.59 -2.40 -2.67
C LYS A 74 19.09 -0.97 -2.41
N GLU A 75 19.28 -0.05 -3.34
CA GLU A 75 18.81 1.33 -3.21
C GLU A 75 17.28 1.36 -3.26
N LEU A 76 16.70 0.63 -4.23
CA LEU A 76 15.26 0.45 -4.29
C LEU A 76 14.69 -0.20 -3.01
N VAL A 77 15.33 -1.23 -2.47
CA VAL A 77 14.90 -1.86 -1.21
C VAL A 77 14.92 -0.85 -0.07
N ALA A 78 15.98 -0.03 0.02
CA ALA A 78 16.09 1.01 1.04
C ALA A 78 15.00 2.08 0.90
N ASP A 79 14.73 2.55 -0.32
CA ASP A 79 13.64 3.50 -0.62
C ASP A 79 12.27 2.96 -0.19
N LEU A 80 11.97 1.70 -0.56
CA LEU A 80 10.70 1.06 -0.21
C LEU A 80 10.57 0.85 1.31
N MET A 81 11.67 0.52 2.00
CA MET A 81 11.71 0.44 3.46
C MET A 81 11.48 1.81 4.12
N ALA A 82 12.04 2.89 3.56
CA ALA A 82 11.81 4.24 4.04
C ALA A 82 10.33 4.64 3.88
N ILE A 83 9.72 4.32 2.72
CA ILE A 83 8.28 4.54 2.49
C ILE A 83 7.42 3.76 3.49
N PHE A 84 7.79 2.50 3.77
CA PHE A 84 7.05 1.65 4.72
C PHE A 84 7.15 2.13 6.17
N THR A 85 8.26 2.75 6.57
CA THR A 85 8.48 3.22 7.95
C THR A 85 8.17 4.71 8.14
N ALA A 86 7.93 5.45 7.06
CA ALA A 86 7.58 6.86 7.10
C ALA A 86 6.32 7.09 7.95
N LYS A 87 6.47 7.89 9.01
CA LYS A 87 5.34 8.41 9.77
C LYS A 87 4.60 9.40 8.88
N THR A 88 3.30 9.19 8.69
CA THR A 88 2.44 10.17 8.04
C THR A 88 2.33 11.43 8.90
N SER A 89 3.27 12.35 8.75
CA SER A 89 3.09 13.73 9.17
C SER A 89 1.94 14.30 8.36
N LYS A 90 0.86 14.73 9.01
CA LYS A 90 -0.38 15.24 8.42
C LYS A 90 -0.09 16.29 7.33
N LYS A 91 0.04 15.86 6.07
CA LYS A 91 -0.01 16.76 4.91
C LYS A 91 -0.51 15.97 3.71
N GLN A 92 -1.83 15.85 3.61
CA GLN A 92 -2.61 15.76 2.36
C GLN A 92 -4.09 15.45 2.66
N ILE A 93 -4.83 16.49 3.04
CA ILE A 93 -6.21 16.73 2.59
C ILE A 93 -6.33 18.23 2.33
N LYS A 94 -5.75 18.68 1.23
CA LYS A 94 -6.27 19.73 0.35
C LYS A 94 -6.07 19.20 -1.06
N ASP A 95 -6.91 19.64 -1.98
CA ASP A 95 -7.19 19.06 -3.29
C ASP A 95 -8.25 17.95 -3.13
N SER A 96 -9.54 18.18 -3.40
CA SER A 96 -10.15 19.15 -4.31
C SER A 96 -11.63 19.33 -3.95
N GLU A 97 -12.00 20.57 -3.60
CA GLU A 97 -13.31 21.11 -3.96
C GLU A 97 -13.31 21.33 -5.47
N GLN A 98 -14.22 20.64 -6.16
CA GLN A 98 -15.03 21.15 -7.25
C GLN A 98 -16.23 20.21 -7.42
#